data_AF-A0A015JL77-F1
#
_entry.id   AF-A0A015JL77-F1
#
_cell.length_a   1.000
_cell.length_b   1.000
_cell.length_c   1.000
_cell.angle_alpha   90.00
_cell.angle_beta   90.00
_cell.angle_gamma   90.00
#
_symmetry.space_group_name_H-M   'P 1'
#
loop_
_entity.id
_entity.type
_entity.pdbx_description
1 polymer ?
#
loop_
_entity_poly.entity_id
_entity_poly.type
_entity_poly.pdbx_seq_one_letter_code
_entity_poly.pdbx_strand_id
1 'polypeptide(L)'
;MGCSVSKKSQDFELKLSESYSSFSLRPDPFDELNLELTKQRKITKIPWIPYSNFNNITSIPNDDINYINYFATWKNEPTRIKDLKVILKELINSSHLTRDDLKLIAAELECNDKKNLTEVLGISQNPTSLNYIIVVDFLFSGNL
;
A
#
# COMPACT_ATOMS: atom_id res chain seq x y z
N MET A 1 -52.44 -8.40 35.86
CA MET A 1 -51.91 -9.25 34.78
C MET A 1 -50.50 -8.79 34.49
N GLY A 2 -49.50 -9.44 35.08
CA GLY A 2 -48.09 -9.12 34.85
C GLY A 2 -47.43 -10.34 34.22
N CYS A 3 -47.09 -10.26 32.95
CA CYS A 3 -46.29 -11.29 32.29
C CYS A 3 -44.86 -11.20 32.81
N SER A 4 -44.45 -12.19 33.59
CA SER A 4 -43.06 -12.41 33.95
C SER A 4 -42.27 -12.78 32.69
N VAL A 5 -41.48 -11.84 32.18
CA VAL A 5 -40.47 -12.14 31.16
C VAL A 5 -39.50 -13.15 31.77
N SER A 6 -39.45 -14.33 31.17
CA SER A 6 -38.68 -15.47 31.65
C SER A 6 -37.18 -15.12 31.66
N LYS A 7 -36.51 -15.27 32.81
CA LYS A 7 -35.04 -15.08 32.98
C LYS A 7 -34.21 -15.77 31.88
N LYS A 8 -34.73 -16.86 31.32
CA LYS A 8 -34.10 -17.59 30.21
C LYS A 8 -33.97 -16.72 28.95
N SER A 9 -34.97 -15.90 28.64
CA SER A 9 -34.99 -15.04 27.44
C SER A 9 -33.94 -13.93 27.52
N GLN A 10 -33.78 -13.29 28.68
CA GLN A 10 -32.72 -12.29 28.87
C GLN A 10 -31.32 -12.91 28.79
N ASP A 11 -31.12 -14.12 29.33
CA ASP A 11 -29.83 -14.83 29.28
C ASP A 11 -29.41 -15.21 27.85
N PHE A 12 -30.38 -15.53 26.99
CA PHE A 12 -30.13 -15.80 25.57
C PHE A 12 -29.75 -14.54 24.82
N GLU A 13 -30.45 -13.43 25.02
CA GLU A 13 -30.14 -12.14 24.41
C GLU A 13 -28.76 -11.60 24.84
N LEU A 14 -28.40 -11.78 26.13
CA LEU A 14 -27.09 -11.42 26.64
C LEU A 14 -25.98 -12.25 26.00
N LYS A 15 -26.15 -13.58 25.90
CA LYS A 15 -25.20 -14.47 25.19
C LYS A 15 -25.11 -14.16 23.70
N LEU A 16 -26.21 -13.73 23.09
CA LEU A 16 -26.20 -13.31 21.68
C LEU A 16 -25.36 -12.03 21.54
N SER A 17 -25.61 -11.03 22.38
CA SER A 17 -24.87 -9.76 22.35
C SER A 17 -23.38 -9.92 22.68
N GLU A 18 -23.02 -10.80 23.62
CA GLU A 18 -21.62 -11.13 23.97
C GLU A 18 -20.92 -11.90 22.84
N SER A 19 -21.63 -12.79 22.14
CA SER A 19 -21.07 -13.51 20.99
C SER A 19 -20.87 -12.59 19.77
N TYR A 20 -21.78 -11.65 19.52
CA TYR A 20 -21.59 -10.64 18.47
C TYR A 20 -20.51 -9.61 18.80
N SER A 21 -20.37 -9.21 20.07
CA SER A 21 -19.33 -8.28 20.52
C SER A 21 -17.93 -8.92 20.48
N SER A 22 -17.81 -10.22 20.78
CA SER A 22 -16.55 -10.96 20.71
C SER A 22 -16.13 -11.38 19.29
N PHE A 23 -17.06 -11.45 18.34
CA PHE A 23 -16.77 -11.70 16.92
C PHE A 23 -16.31 -10.47 16.14
N SER A 24 -16.45 -9.26 16.71
CA SER A 24 -16.12 -7.98 16.06
C SER A 24 -14.62 -7.76 15.76
N LEU A 25 -13.76 -8.74 16.02
CA LEU A 25 -12.31 -8.66 15.73
C LEU A 25 -11.93 -9.30 14.39
N ARG A 26 -12.87 -9.94 13.68
CA ARG A 26 -12.61 -10.48 12.33
C ARG A 26 -13.16 -9.49 11.29
N PRO A 27 -12.36 -9.09 10.29
CA PRO A 27 -12.88 -8.36 9.14
C PRO A 27 -14.06 -9.12 8.54
N ASP A 28 -15.11 -8.39 8.14
CA ASP A 28 -16.22 -9.00 7.42
C ASP A 28 -15.67 -9.69 6.15
N PRO A 29 -16.05 -10.96 5.84
CA PRO A 29 -15.60 -11.64 4.63
C PRO A 29 -15.85 -10.84 3.33
N PHE A 30 -16.89 -9.99 3.30
CA PHE A 30 -17.14 -9.07 2.19
C PHE A 30 -16.13 -7.93 2.13
N ASP A 31 -15.69 -7.41 3.27
CA ASP A 31 -14.63 -6.40 3.34
C ASP A 31 -13.29 -6.99 2.88
N GLU A 32 -12.99 -8.23 3.26
CA GLU A 32 -11.79 -8.95 2.83
C GLU A 32 -11.79 -9.18 1.30
N LEU A 33 -12.92 -9.62 0.74
CA LEU A 33 -13.07 -9.79 -0.71
C LEU A 33 -12.96 -8.45 -1.47
N ASN A 34 -13.58 -7.40 -0.96
CA ASN A 34 -13.50 -6.06 -1.57
C ASN A 34 -12.08 -5.49 -1.49
N LEU A 35 -11.37 -5.72 -0.39
CA LEU A 35 -9.97 -5.36 -0.25
C LEU A 35 -9.10 -6.10 -1.27
N GLU A 36 -9.34 -7.40 -1.47
CA GLU A 36 -8.61 -8.19 -2.47
C GLU A 36 -8.90 -7.71 -3.90
N LEU A 37 -10.16 -7.44 -4.23
CA LEU A 37 -10.56 -6.90 -5.54
C LEU A 37 -9.98 -5.49 -5.80
N THR A 38 -9.92 -4.64 -4.77
CA THR A 38 -9.33 -3.30 -4.89
C THR A 38 -7.82 -3.38 -5.07
N LYS A 39 -7.12 -4.27 -4.35
CA LYS A 39 -5.69 -4.56 -4.57
C LYS A 39 -5.43 -5.02 -6.01
N GLN A 40 -6.16 -6.02 -6.50
CA GLN A 40 -6.00 -6.52 -7.87
C GLN A 40 -6.23 -5.42 -8.93
N ARG A 41 -7.26 -4.58 -8.74
CA ARG A 41 -7.53 -3.44 -9.63
C ARG A 41 -6.42 -2.38 -9.58
N LYS A 42 -5.82 -2.14 -8.41
CA LYS A 42 -4.72 -1.18 -8.25
C LYS A 42 -3.44 -1.67 -8.93
N ILE A 43 -3.09 -2.96 -8.72
CA ILE A 43 -1.96 -3.64 -9.39
C ILE A 43 -2.07 -3.54 -10.92
N THR A 44 -3.29 -3.68 -11.45
CA THR A 44 -3.55 -3.59 -12.90
C THR A 44 -3.29 -2.18 -13.46
N LYS A 45 -3.35 -1.14 -12.64
CA LYS A 45 -3.32 0.28 -13.05
C LYS A 45 -2.00 1.01 -12.77
N ILE A 46 -0.96 0.33 -12.25
CA ILE A 46 0.31 0.98 -11.93
C ILE A 46 0.89 1.66 -13.18
N PRO A 47 0.99 3.00 -13.22
CA PRO A 47 1.41 3.73 -14.40
C PRO A 47 2.94 3.74 -14.55
N TRP A 48 3.40 3.94 -15.79
CA TRP A 48 4.79 4.28 -16.05
C TRP A 48 5.01 5.78 -15.84
N ILE A 49 6.05 6.12 -15.08
CA ILE A 49 6.46 7.50 -14.80
C ILE A 49 7.83 7.71 -15.44
N PRO A 50 7.98 8.66 -16.38
CA PRO A 50 9.29 8.98 -16.95
C PRO A 50 10.26 9.46 -15.87
N TYR A 51 11.48 8.92 -15.85
CA TYR A 51 12.50 9.30 -14.88
C TYR A 51 12.82 10.80 -14.88
N SER A 52 12.71 11.44 -16.05
CA SER A 52 12.89 12.89 -16.21
C SER A 52 11.90 13.75 -15.42
N ASN A 53 10.83 13.17 -14.88
CA ASN A 53 9.86 13.89 -14.07
C ASN A 53 10.30 14.03 -12.60
N PHE A 54 11.42 13.41 -12.21
CA PHE A 54 11.96 13.49 -10.86
C PHE A 54 13.09 14.52 -10.76
N ASN A 55 13.00 15.39 -9.76
CA ASN A 55 13.98 16.42 -9.43
C ASN A 55 14.49 16.26 -7.99
N ASN A 56 15.59 16.94 -7.65
CA ASN A 56 16.16 16.98 -6.31
C ASN A 56 16.38 15.57 -5.72
N ILE A 57 16.93 14.66 -6.53
CA ILE A 57 17.12 13.27 -6.14
C ILE A 57 18.29 13.18 -5.14
N THR A 58 18.02 12.69 -3.94
CA THR A 58 19.03 12.53 -2.87
C THR A 58 18.97 11.12 -2.28
N SER A 59 20.13 10.49 -2.07
CA SER A 59 20.21 9.14 -1.51
C SER A 59 19.78 9.10 -0.04
N ILE A 60 19.04 8.06 0.32
CA ILE A 60 18.63 7.76 1.68
C ILE A 60 19.48 6.58 2.16
N PRO A 61 20.20 6.70 3.29
CA PRO A 61 20.83 5.55 3.92
C PRO A 61 19.78 4.48 4.19
N ASN A 62 20.02 3.27 3.72
CA ASN A 62 19.11 2.16 3.91
C ASN A 62 19.92 0.86 4.04
N ASP A 63 19.49 -0.02 4.94
CA ASP A 63 20.16 -1.28 5.24
C ASP A 63 19.65 -2.46 4.37
N ASP A 64 18.67 -2.22 3.49
CA ASP A 64 18.12 -3.21 2.58
C ASP A 64 19.03 -3.42 1.37
N ILE A 65 19.54 -4.64 1.24
CA ILE A 65 20.45 -5.04 0.16
C ILE A 65 19.77 -5.17 -1.21
N ASN A 66 18.44 -5.16 -1.26
CA ASN A 66 17.69 -5.33 -2.51
C ASN A 66 17.36 -3.99 -3.17
N TYR A 67 17.40 -2.89 -2.41
CA TYR A 67 16.96 -1.59 -2.88
C TYR A 67 17.99 -0.50 -2.61
N ILE A 68 18.03 0.50 -3.49
CA ILE A 68 18.60 1.80 -3.16
C ILE A 68 17.46 2.80 -3.08
N ASN A 69 17.34 3.46 -1.92
CA ASN A 69 16.28 4.42 -1.67
C ASN A 69 16.78 5.84 -1.95
N TYR A 70 15.96 6.63 -2.64
CA TYR A 70 16.20 8.05 -2.86
C TYR A 70 14.96 8.86 -2.48
N PHE A 71 15.16 10.04 -1.92
CA PHE A 71 14.13 11.07 -1.93
C PHE A 71 14.13 11.74 -3.28
N ALA A 72 12.95 12.07 -3.78
CA ALA A 72 12.81 12.89 -4.97
C ALA A 72 11.57 13.79 -4.88
N THR A 73 11.59 14.81 -5.72
CA THR A 73 10.47 15.70 -5.99
C THR A 73 9.89 15.30 -7.34
N TRP A 74 8.69 14.72 -7.36
CA TRP A 74 8.01 14.33 -8.59
C TRP A 74 7.15 15.48 -9.11
N LYS A 75 7.49 15.96 -10.31
CA LYS A 75 6.74 17.00 -11.01
C LYS A 75 5.57 16.37 -11.77
N ASN A 76 4.39 16.39 -11.17
CA ASN A 76 3.18 15.88 -11.79
C ASN A 76 2.48 17.00 -12.60
N GLU A 77 2.64 16.98 -13.92
CA GLU A 77 2.15 18.02 -14.84
C GLU A 77 0.61 18.13 -15.10
N PRO A 78 -0.33 17.38 -14.50
CA PRO A 78 -1.77 17.65 -14.68
C PRO A 78 -2.35 18.72 -13.73
N THR A 79 -1.80 18.88 -12.53
CA THR A 79 -2.39 19.73 -11.47
C THR A 79 -1.31 20.58 -10.82
N ARG A 80 -1.29 21.88 -11.14
CA ARG A 80 -0.35 22.92 -10.65
C ARG A 80 -0.35 23.16 -9.11
N ILE A 81 -0.69 22.17 -8.30
CA ILE A 81 -1.05 22.36 -6.89
C ILE A 81 0.12 22.15 -5.94
N LYS A 82 1.16 21.36 -6.29
CA LYS A 82 2.50 21.32 -5.68
C LYS A 82 3.28 20.13 -6.23
N ASP A 83 4.60 20.23 -6.25
CA ASP A 83 5.44 19.06 -6.47
C ASP A 83 5.21 18.03 -5.35
N LEU A 84 5.12 16.75 -5.71
CA LEU A 84 4.92 15.67 -4.75
C LEU A 84 6.26 15.15 -4.24
N LYS A 85 6.42 15.00 -2.93
CA LYS A 85 7.57 14.30 -2.37
C LYS A 85 7.35 12.80 -2.48
N VAL A 86 8.32 12.09 -3.04
CA VAL A 86 8.26 10.64 -3.25
C VAL A 86 9.54 9.98 -2.78
N ILE A 87 9.44 8.69 -2.51
CA ILE A 87 10.59 7.80 -2.40
C ILE A 87 10.71 6.99 -3.68
N LEU A 88 11.91 6.99 -4.24
CA LEU A 88 12.30 6.13 -5.34
C LEU A 88 13.01 4.92 -4.74
N LYS A 89 12.37 3.74 -4.79
CA LYS A 89 12.99 2.47 -4.41
C LYS A 89 13.55 1.80 -5.66
N GLU A 90 14.83 2.02 -5.95
CA GLU A 90 15.52 1.42 -7.08
C GLU A 90 15.87 -0.04 -6.78
N LEU A 91 15.36 -0.96 -7.61
CA LEU A 91 15.57 -2.40 -7.50
C LEU A 91 16.94 -2.78 -8.07
N ILE A 92 17.86 -3.28 -7.24
CA ILE A 92 19.21 -3.62 -7.69
C ILE A 92 19.17 -4.82 -8.65
N ASN A 93 19.91 -4.74 -9.77
CA ASN A 93 20.02 -5.78 -10.80
C ASN A 93 18.69 -6.16 -11.47
N SER A 94 17.75 -5.23 -11.60
CA SER A 94 16.37 -5.52 -12.01
C SER A 94 16.09 -5.37 -13.50
N SER A 95 17.08 -5.04 -14.33
CA SER A 95 16.89 -4.78 -15.77
C SER A 95 16.27 -5.95 -16.56
N HIS A 96 16.32 -7.17 -16.01
CA HIS A 96 15.76 -8.38 -16.60
C HIS A 96 14.29 -8.66 -16.20
N LEU A 97 13.73 -7.91 -15.24
CA LEU A 97 12.38 -8.13 -14.73
C LEU A 97 11.32 -7.76 -15.78
N THR A 98 10.24 -8.54 -15.79
CA THR A 98 9.06 -8.26 -16.62
C THR A 98 8.13 -7.29 -15.93
N ARG A 99 7.16 -6.75 -16.69
CA ARG A 99 6.13 -5.87 -16.13
C ARG A 99 5.31 -6.54 -15.03
N ASP A 100 5.06 -7.84 -15.14
CA ASP A 100 4.24 -8.55 -14.15
C ASP A 100 5.05 -8.87 -12.87
N ASP A 101 6.36 -9.09 -12.99
CA ASP A 101 7.25 -9.18 -11.82
C ASP A 101 7.25 -7.86 -11.04
N LEU A 102 7.37 -6.73 -11.74
CA LEU A 102 7.36 -5.40 -11.12
C LEU A 102 6.03 -5.08 -10.41
N LYS A 103 4.92 -5.51 -11.00
CA LYS A 103 3.59 -5.38 -10.40
C LYS A 103 3.47 -6.21 -9.11
N LEU A 104 4.01 -7.43 -9.10
CA LEU A 104 3.99 -8.29 -7.93
C LEU A 104 4.82 -7.69 -6.79
N ILE A 105 6.02 -7.22 -7.10
CA ILE A 105 6.90 -6.54 -6.12
C ILE A 105 6.21 -5.29 -5.56
N ALA A 106 5.60 -4.48 -6.42
CA ALA A 106 4.83 -3.31 -5.99
C ALA A 106 3.68 -3.70 -5.05
N ALA A 107 2.92 -4.74 -5.38
CA ALA A 107 1.81 -5.22 -4.54
C ALA A 107 2.29 -5.69 -3.15
N GLU A 108 3.43 -6.37 -3.11
CA GLU A 108 4.04 -6.85 -1.87
C GLU A 108 4.47 -5.68 -0.98
N LEU A 109 5.08 -4.64 -1.56
CA LEU A 109 5.45 -3.41 -0.86
C LEU A 109 4.25 -2.71 -0.21
N GLU A 110 3.09 -2.67 -0.88
CA GLU A 110 1.87 -2.09 -0.31
C GLU A 110 1.27 -2.93 0.84
N CYS A 111 1.43 -4.26 0.79
CA CYS A 111 0.79 -5.17 1.75
C CYS A 111 1.61 -5.43 3.01
N ASN A 112 2.94 -5.27 2.96
CA ASN A 112 3.80 -5.67 4.07
C ASN A 112 3.77 -4.68 5.25
N ASP A 113 3.30 -3.46 5.02
CA ASP A 113 3.31 -2.41 6.04
C ASP A 113 1.99 -2.40 6.83
N LYS A 114 1.93 -3.23 7.87
CA LYS A 114 0.75 -3.44 8.74
C LYS A 114 0.32 -2.20 9.54
N LYS A 115 1.12 -1.12 9.53
CA LYS A 115 0.88 0.10 10.31
C LYS A 115 0.60 1.33 9.46
N ASN A 116 1.14 1.40 8.24
CA ASN A 116 0.87 2.47 7.29
C ASN A 116 0.68 1.88 5.90
N LEU A 117 -0.37 2.29 5.18
CA LEU A 117 -0.57 1.90 3.79
C LEU A 117 0.51 2.55 2.93
N THR A 118 1.61 1.85 2.63
CA THR A 118 2.56 2.28 1.61
C THR A 118 1.81 2.40 0.28
N GLU A 119 1.77 3.59 -0.32
CA GLU A 119 1.10 3.83 -1.59
C GLU A 119 2.10 3.83 -2.74
N VAL A 120 1.99 2.84 -3.64
CA VAL A 120 2.74 2.83 -4.90
C VAL A 120 2.04 3.73 -5.91
N LEU A 121 2.77 4.73 -6.38
CA LEU A 121 2.30 5.72 -7.35
C LEU A 121 2.59 5.32 -8.79
N GLY A 122 3.63 4.50 -9.02
CA GLY A 122 4.02 4.08 -10.36
C GLY A 122 5.36 3.35 -10.42
N ILE A 123 5.77 3.06 -11.65
CA ILE A 123 7.06 2.43 -11.97
C ILE A 123 7.84 3.37 -12.89
N SER A 124 9.15 3.47 -12.66
CA SER A 124 10.11 4.17 -13.52
C SER A 124 11.31 3.27 -13.80
N GLN A 125 12.25 3.74 -14.61
CA GLN A 125 13.55 3.10 -14.80
C GLN A 125 14.65 4.14 -14.73
N ASN A 126 15.71 3.82 -14.00
CA ASN A 126 16.92 4.63 -13.95
C ASN A 126 17.64 4.54 -15.30
N PRO A 127 17.85 5.66 -16.02
CA PRO A 127 18.46 5.63 -17.35
C PRO A 127 19.95 5.23 -17.33
N THR A 128 20.62 5.34 -16.19
CA THR A 128 22.05 5.03 -16.03
C THR A 128 22.28 3.58 -15.67
N SER A 129 21.61 3.09 -14.62
CA SER A 129 21.77 1.71 -14.14
C SER A 129 20.88 0.70 -14.86
N LEU A 130 19.85 1.19 -15.59
CA LEU A 130 18.78 0.41 -16.22
C LEU A 130 17.91 -0.39 -15.24
N ASN A 131 18.11 -0.19 -13.94
CA ASN A 131 17.28 -0.75 -12.90
C ASN A 131 15.90 -0.10 -12.90
N TYR A 132 14.87 -0.89 -12.61
CA TYR A 132 13.54 -0.39 -12.35
C TYR A 132 13.44 0.26 -10.97
N ILE A 133 12.53 1.21 -10.88
CA ILE A 133 12.25 2.00 -9.68
C ILE A 133 10.78 1.86 -9.37
N ILE A 134 10.45 1.46 -8.14
CA ILE A 134 9.10 1.59 -7.60
C ILE A 134 8.97 2.97 -6.96
N VAL A 135 7.97 3.73 -7.39
CA VAL A 135 7.72 5.10 -6.93
C VAL A 135 6.67 5.06 -5.84
N VAL A 136 7.02 5.53 -4.66
CA VAL A 136 6.21 5.44 -3.45
C VAL A 136 5.93 6.83 -2.90
N ASP A 137 4.72 7.09 -2.43
CA ASP A 137 4.41 8.34 -1.75
C ASP A 137 5.17 8.45 -0.41
N PHE A 138 5.87 9.58 -0.20
CA PHE A 138 6.64 9.85 1.01
C PHE A 138 5.77 9.91 2.28
N LEU A 139 4.54 10.42 2.21
CA LEU A 139 3.67 10.53 3.38
C LEU A 139 3.26 9.15 3.94
N PHE A 140 3.33 8.15 3.08
CA PHE A 140 2.87 6.80 3.33
C PHE A 140 3.99 5.78 3.48
N SER A 141 5.26 6.19 3.30
CA SER A 141 6.41 5.29 3.35
C SER A 141 6.84 4.84 4.75
N GLY A 142 6.04 5.13 5.78
CA GLY A 142 6.42 4.94 7.17
C GLY A 142 7.59 5.84 7.60
N ASN A 143 7.82 5.94 8.92
CA ASN A 143 9.08 6.51 9.39
C ASN A 143 10.21 5.57 8.95
N LEU A 144 11.00 6.04 7.98
CA LEU A 144 12.31 5.49 7.62
C LEU A 144 13.21 5.37 8.86
#